data_AF-A0A4V1W8W1-F1
#
_entry.id   AF-A0A4V1W8W1-F1
#
_cell.length_a   1.000
_cell.length_b   1.000
_cell.length_c   1.000
_cell.angle_alpha   90.00
_cell.angle_beta   90.00
_cell.angle_gamma   90.00
#
_symmetry.space_group_name_H-M   'P 1'
#
loop_
_entity.id
_entity.type
_entity.pdbx_description
1 polymer ?
#
loop_
_entity_poly.entity_id
_entity_poly.type
_entity_poly.pdbx_seq_one_letter_code
_entity_poly.pdbx_strand_id
1 'polypeptide(L)'
;MTESASLALRVRAAPFEPGWAVFNRLALRHGCRSRSEFVRQVPLANRDPRNVIHDLERGNRQPDIARLSGIPLETLIHNSITHTDDGSVLAGELISRIGNVGHSCNFARICPDCLRSDIEQCGGPVACRPWRRSWWDVAKISSCPHHGRVLLASCPACGHIFRRSYLSPAHCACGHHVLEERTKLVTPDSRIGDAYLVGRLGGGPRIVHAFLDGLAFADAAEVMQWLGATARWGRSIVAWRHQDLAERAHTMTAGFAVCEAFPRQLEEMLDAMLEACPFARQTPQGVYGAMQKWLGLATQPALDPIRDVVRNHAVKHVPITAATMLFRNPVPMGELTTLGALGKLLGVSPERLVKAASALGMIPPSSRPRTGTVVTKSLKEPLAAFFRKLCSREEACQYLGTTPMVFKTLNIRNHLPRGYRIGGIWYSVADLERFLEALQGDAAFVNRPPPGSATILRAVRICHRASEEIIGGLLQGQIKATGR
;
A
#
# COMPACT_ATOMS: atom_id res chain seq x y z
N MET A 1 43.95 -13.88 -41.44
CA MET A 1 43.60 -14.91 -40.44
C MET A 1 44.79 -15.07 -39.50
N THR A 2 44.81 -14.33 -38.39
CA THR A 2 45.80 -14.52 -37.33
C THR A 2 45.09 -15.26 -36.20
N GLU A 3 45.47 -16.52 -35.99
CA GLU A 3 45.04 -17.32 -34.83
C GLU A 3 45.29 -16.51 -33.57
N SER A 4 44.21 -16.10 -32.90
CA SER A 4 44.27 -15.23 -31.74
C SER A 4 44.61 -16.06 -30.49
N ALA A 5 45.89 -16.14 -30.16
CA ALA A 5 46.38 -16.87 -29.00
C ALA A 5 45.79 -16.31 -27.68
N SER A 6 45.22 -17.19 -26.86
CA SER A 6 44.88 -16.91 -25.46
C SER A 6 46.12 -16.51 -24.66
N LEU A 7 45.95 -15.76 -23.58
CA LEU A 7 47.08 -15.40 -22.71
C LEU A 7 47.71 -16.66 -22.08
N ALA A 8 49.03 -16.66 -21.89
CA ALA A 8 49.74 -17.76 -21.24
C ALA A 8 49.36 -17.87 -19.75
N LEU A 9 49.24 -16.73 -19.05
CA LEU A 9 48.81 -16.67 -17.65
C LEU A 9 47.31 -16.39 -17.57
N ARG A 10 46.54 -17.44 -17.28
CA ARG A 10 45.06 -17.35 -17.20
C ARG A 10 44.57 -17.42 -15.76
N VAL A 11 43.29 -17.08 -15.59
CA VAL A 11 42.54 -17.22 -14.35
C VAL A 11 41.47 -18.29 -14.54
N ARG A 12 41.14 -19.01 -13.46
CA ARG A 12 40.08 -20.01 -13.50
C ARG A 12 38.73 -19.31 -13.59
N ALA A 13 37.84 -19.83 -14.43
CA ALA A 13 36.45 -19.41 -14.46
C ALA A 13 35.83 -19.60 -13.07
N ALA A 14 35.07 -18.60 -12.63
CA ALA A 14 34.38 -18.64 -11.36
C ALA A 14 32.88 -18.36 -11.57
N PRO A 15 31.99 -18.99 -10.80
CA PRO A 15 30.55 -18.85 -10.98
C PRO A 15 30.10 -17.41 -10.72
N PHE A 16 29.20 -16.91 -11.57
CA PHE A 16 28.71 -15.52 -11.56
C PHE A 16 29.81 -14.47 -11.66
N GLU A 17 30.99 -14.80 -12.16
CA GLU A 17 32.02 -13.79 -12.37
C GLU A 17 31.75 -12.97 -13.64
N PRO A 18 31.46 -11.65 -13.52
CA PRO A 18 31.21 -10.84 -14.70
C PRO A 18 32.51 -10.63 -15.48
N GLY A 19 32.41 -10.44 -16.80
CA GLY A 19 33.58 -10.31 -17.67
C GLY A 19 34.56 -9.22 -17.25
N TRP A 20 34.07 -8.08 -16.75
CA TRP A 20 34.94 -7.02 -16.24
C TRP A 20 35.76 -7.44 -15.01
N ALA A 21 35.25 -8.36 -14.19
CA ALA A 21 35.96 -8.90 -13.02
C ALA A 21 36.98 -9.98 -13.43
N VAL A 22 36.65 -10.80 -14.44
CA VAL A 22 37.63 -11.70 -15.09
C VAL A 22 38.81 -10.87 -15.61
N PHE A 23 38.52 -9.76 -16.31
CA PHE A 23 39.54 -8.85 -16.82
C PHE A 23 40.41 -8.27 -15.70
N ASN A 24 39.82 -7.93 -14.55
CA ASN A 24 40.56 -7.46 -13.38
C ASN A 24 41.51 -8.53 -12.81
N ARG A 25 41.04 -9.79 -12.68
CA ARG A 25 41.90 -10.88 -12.21
C ARG A 25 42.99 -11.23 -13.20
N LEU A 26 42.74 -11.13 -14.51
CA LEU A 26 43.78 -11.24 -15.53
C LEU A 26 44.84 -10.15 -15.35
N ALA A 27 44.43 -8.89 -15.20
CA ALA A 27 45.36 -7.79 -14.93
C ALA A 27 46.22 -8.04 -13.67
N LEU A 28 45.60 -8.51 -12.57
CA LEU A 28 46.34 -8.91 -11.36
C LEU A 28 47.32 -10.05 -11.65
N ARG A 29 46.89 -11.05 -12.42
CA ARG A 29 47.70 -12.22 -12.73
C ARG A 29 48.94 -11.85 -13.55
N HIS A 30 48.84 -10.80 -14.35
CA HIS A 30 49.93 -10.23 -15.16
C HIS A 30 50.73 -9.15 -14.42
N GLY A 31 50.50 -8.93 -13.11
CA GLY A 31 51.26 -7.97 -12.30
C GLY A 31 50.92 -6.51 -12.59
N CYS A 32 49.83 -6.22 -13.31
CA CYS A 32 49.42 -4.85 -13.60
C CYS A 32 48.82 -4.18 -12.35
N ARG A 33 49.07 -2.88 -12.20
CA ARG A 33 48.50 -2.04 -11.13
C ARG A 33 47.15 -1.44 -11.50
N SER A 34 46.80 -1.46 -12.79
CA SER A 34 45.53 -0.92 -13.28
C SER A 34 45.03 -1.63 -14.54
N ARG A 35 43.73 -1.49 -14.82
CA ARG A 35 43.13 -1.95 -16.09
C ARG A 35 43.76 -1.28 -17.30
N SER A 36 44.07 0.02 -17.22
CA SER A 36 44.67 0.78 -18.33
C SER A 36 46.09 0.31 -18.66
N GLU A 37 46.84 -0.12 -17.66
CA GLU A 37 48.13 -0.78 -17.86
C GLU A 37 47.95 -2.12 -18.58
N PHE A 38 47.00 -2.94 -18.13
CA PHE A 38 46.75 -4.23 -18.76
C PHE A 38 46.26 -4.09 -20.21
N VAL A 39 45.35 -3.15 -20.51
CA VAL A 39 44.90 -2.85 -21.89
C VAL A 39 46.07 -2.54 -22.83
N ARG A 40 47.12 -1.86 -22.34
CA ARG A 40 48.31 -1.56 -23.15
C ARG A 40 49.18 -2.79 -23.46
N GLN A 41 49.03 -3.86 -22.68
CA GLN A 41 49.83 -5.09 -22.78
C GLN A 41 49.12 -6.19 -23.57
N VAL A 42 47.81 -6.08 -23.83
CA VAL A 42 47.02 -7.13 -24.49
C VAL A 42 46.52 -6.72 -25.89
N PRO A 43 46.39 -7.67 -26.84
CA PRO A 43 45.99 -7.38 -28.21
C PRO A 43 44.46 -7.18 -28.34
N LEU A 44 43.96 -6.00 -27.95
CA LEU A 44 42.56 -5.59 -28.08
C LEU A 44 42.30 -4.75 -29.34
N ALA A 45 41.14 -4.94 -29.97
CA ALA A 45 40.65 -4.07 -31.05
C ALA A 45 40.27 -2.69 -30.48
N ASN A 46 40.53 -1.60 -31.22
CA ASN A 46 40.41 -0.20 -30.78
C ASN A 46 41.21 0.12 -29.51
N ARG A 47 42.40 0.70 -29.67
CA ARG A 47 43.41 0.86 -28.60
C ARG A 47 43.20 2.02 -27.63
N ASP A 48 42.17 2.86 -27.75
CA ASP A 48 41.92 3.89 -26.73
C ASP A 48 41.48 3.21 -25.42
N PRO A 49 42.32 3.23 -24.36
CA PRO A 49 42.02 2.50 -23.14
C PRO A 49 40.77 3.00 -22.42
N ARG A 50 40.39 4.27 -22.59
CA ARG A 50 39.19 4.82 -21.95
C ARG A 50 37.92 4.21 -22.55
N ASN A 51 37.85 4.13 -23.87
CA ASN A 51 36.73 3.54 -24.58
C ASN A 51 36.63 2.03 -24.30
N VAL A 52 37.77 1.33 -24.32
CA VAL A 52 37.84 -0.11 -23.99
C VAL A 52 37.33 -0.40 -22.58
N ILE A 53 37.79 0.34 -21.57
CA ILE A 53 37.39 0.13 -20.17
C ILE A 53 35.91 0.42 -19.97
N HIS A 54 35.40 1.50 -20.57
CA HIS A 54 33.99 1.85 -20.51
C HIS A 54 33.11 0.76 -21.15
N ASP A 55 33.51 0.24 -22.31
CA ASP A 55 32.77 -0.82 -23.00
C ASP A 55 32.83 -2.16 -22.24
N LEU A 56 33.96 -2.47 -21.60
CA LEU A 56 34.11 -3.63 -20.71
C LEU A 56 33.13 -3.56 -19.53
N GLU A 57 32.98 -2.40 -18.90
CA GLU A 57 32.07 -2.21 -17.76
C GLU A 57 30.59 -2.32 -18.15
N ARG A 58 30.25 -2.05 -19.42
CA ARG A 58 28.91 -2.24 -20.00
C ARG A 58 28.64 -3.65 -20.51
N GLY A 59 29.65 -4.54 -20.46
CA GLY A 59 29.54 -5.90 -20.98
C GLY A 59 29.64 -6.00 -22.50
N ASN A 60 30.09 -4.94 -23.19
CA ASN A 60 30.16 -4.90 -24.66
C ASN A 60 31.44 -5.56 -25.23
N ARG A 61 32.33 -6.06 -24.37
CA ARG A 61 33.65 -6.59 -24.75
C ARG A 61 33.83 -8.05 -24.32
N GLN A 62 32.75 -8.81 -24.17
CA GLN A 62 32.85 -10.21 -23.73
C GLN A 62 33.58 -11.12 -24.73
N PRO A 63 33.48 -10.92 -26.06
CA PRO A 63 34.30 -11.66 -27.02
C PRO A 63 35.81 -11.47 -26.81
N ASP A 64 36.23 -10.24 -26.47
CA ASP A 64 37.64 -9.97 -26.16
C ASP A 64 38.08 -10.68 -24.89
N ILE A 65 37.26 -10.65 -23.83
CA ILE A 65 37.58 -11.31 -22.57
C ILE A 65 37.60 -12.84 -22.75
N ALA A 66 36.67 -13.41 -23.52
CA ALA A 66 36.62 -14.84 -23.82
C ALA A 66 37.94 -15.29 -24.47
N ARG A 67 38.38 -14.53 -25.47
CA ARG A 67 39.63 -14.76 -26.20
C ARG A 67 40.87 -14.66 -25.31
N LEU A 68 40.96 -13.64 -24.46
CA LEU A 68 42.09 -13.45 -23.55
C LEU A 68 42.14 -14.52 -22.43
N SER A 69 40.98 -14.82 -21.84
CA SER A 69 40.86 -15.71 -20.67
C SER A 69 40.78 -17.19 -21.03
N GLY A 70 40.36 -17.53 -22.25
CA GLY A 70 39.96 -18.88 -22.64
C GLY A 70 38.64 -19.36 -22.01
N ILE A 71 37.89 -18.48 -21.35
CA ILE A 71 36.57 -18.80 -20.81
C ILE A 71 35.54 -18.72 -21.95
N PRO A 72 34.62 -19.71 -22.08
CA PRO A 72 33.61 -19.67 -23.13
C PRO A 72 32.77 -18.39 -23.10
N LEU A 73 32.46 -17.83 -24.27
CA LEU A 73 31.76 -16.56 -24.41
C LEU A 73 30.38 -16.59 -23.75
N GLU A 74 29.66 -17.69 -23.92
CA GLU A 74 28.35 -17.95 -23.32
C GLU A 74 28.41 -17.90 -21.79
N THR A 75 29.50 -18.39 -21.18
CA THR A 75 29.70 -18.30 -19.72
C THR A 75 29.85 -16.85 -19.27
N LEU A 76 30.62 -16.06 -20.02
CA LEU A 76 30.83 -14.65 -19.70
C LEU A 76 29.56 -13.81 -19.90
N ILE A 77 28.78 -14.08 -20.95
CA ILE A 77 27.50 -13.43 -21.17
C ILE A 77 26.53 -13.79 -20.04
N HIS A 78 26.40 -15.08 -19.71
CA HIS A 78 25.52 -15.56 -18.64
C HIS A 78 25.85 -14.93 -17.28
N ASN A 79 27.14 -14.84 -16.94
CA ASN A 79 27.61 -14.30 -15.67
C ASN A 79 27.68 -12.77 -15.61
N SER A 80 27.45 -12.06 -16.72
CA SER A 80 27.54 -10.60 -16.76
C SER A 80 26.17 -9.95 -16.85
N ILE A 81 26.05 -8.76 -16.25
CA ILE A 81 24.90 -7.91 -16.53
C ILE A 81 25.09 -7.32 -17.92
N THR A 82 24.17 -7.59 -18.83
CA THR A 82 24.14 -7.03 -20.19
C THR A 82 22.98 -6.06 -20.35
N HIS A 83 23.13 -5.08 -21.24
CA HIS A 83 22.08 -4.11 -21.56
C HIS A 83 21.39 -4.52 -22.86
N THR A 84 20.07 -4.45 -22.86
CA THR A 84 19.15 -4.75 -23.95
C THR A 84 18.15 -3.59 -24.08
N ASP A 85 17.36 -3.57 -25.16
CA ASP A 85 16.32 -2.55 -25.35
C ASP A 85 15.25 -2.61 -24.25
N ASP A 86 14.98 -3.81 -23.71
CA ASP A 86 14.01 -4.06 -22.65
C ASP A 86 14.54 -3.78 -21.23
N GLY A 87 15.85 -3.49 -21.11
CA GLY A 87 16.53 -3.22 -19.85
C GLY A 87 17.80 -4.04 -19.64
N SER A 88 18.13 -4.35 -18.38
CA SER A 88 19.34 -5.11 -18.02
C SER A 88 19.01 -6.57 -17.71
N VAL A 89 19.80 -7.49 -18.28
CA VAL A 89 19.63 -8.94 -18.16
C VAL A 89 20.84 -9.54 -17.43
N LEU A 90 20.60 -10.55 -16.61
CA LEU A 90 21.64 -11.38 -15.97
C LEU A 90 21.15 -12.81 -15.89
N ALA A 91 22.00 -13.78 -16.25
CA ALA A 91 21.65 -15.22 -16.23
C ALA A 91 20.35 -15.55 -16.99
N GLY A 92 20.03 -14.78 -18.04
CA GLY A 92 18.79 -14.92 -18.82
C GLY A 92 17.56 -14.25 -18.21
N GLU A 93 17.66 -13.69 -17.01
CA GLU A 93 16.57 -13.00 -16.32
C GLU A 93 16.65 -11.48 -16.52
N LEU A 94 15.52 -10.86 -16.81
CA LEU A 94 15.41 -9.39 -16.84
C LEU A 94 15.45 -8.86 -15.41
N ILE A 95 16.56 -8.25 -14.99
CA ILE A 95 16.79 -7.80 -13.61
C ILE A 95 16.40 -6.34 -13.36
N SER A 96 16.27 -5.54 -14.43
CA SER A 96 15.85 -4.13 -14.36
C SER A 96 15.28 -3.71 -15.71
N ARG A 97 14.12 -3.05 -15.72
CA ARG A 97 13.54 -2.42 -16.93
C ARG A 97 14.14 -1.05 -17.24
N ILE A 98 14.98 -0.52 -16.34
CA ILE A 98 15.71 0.73 -16.55
C ILE A 98 17.06 0.37 -17.16
N GLY A 99 17.32 0.84 -18.38
CA GLY A 99 18.57 0.56 -19.11
C GLY A 99 19.82 1.15 -18.47
N ASN A 100 19.71 2.07 -17.51
CA ASN A 100 20.84 2.71 -16.85
C ASN A 100 20.85 2.43 -15.33
N VAL A 101 21.33 1.24 -14.96
CA VAL A 101 21.44 0.80 -13.55
C VAL A 101 22.45 1.67 -12.79
N GLY A 102 23.45 2.24 -13.50
CA GLY A 102 24.70 2.84 -13.01
C GLY A 102 24.64 3.93 -11.93
N HIS A 103 23.47 4.56 -11.70
CA HIS A 103 23.35 5.71 -10.79
C HIS A 103 22.55 5.47 -9.49
N SER A 104 21.87 4.33 -9.34
CA SER A 104 20.91 4.15 -8.23
C SER A 104 21.23 3.01 -7.26
N CYS A 105 22.26 2.21 -7.57
CA CYS A 105 22.64 1.02 -6.83
C CYS A 105 24.14 1.13 -6.56
N ASN A 106 24.60 0.95 -5.32
CA ASN A 106 26.02 0.89 -5.05
C ASN A 106 26.61 -0.35 -5.76
N PHE A 107 27.11 -0.18 -6.99
CA PHE A 107 27.76 -1.24 -7.76
C PHE A 107 29.05 -1.66 -7.07
N ALA A 108 29.50 -2.88 -7.36
CA ALA A 108 30.65 -3.50 -6.75
C ALA A 108 30.48 -3.70 -5.24
N ARG A 109 29.32 -4.16 -4.79
CA ARG A 109 29.18 -4.73 -3.44
C ARG A 109 30.02 -6.01 -3.29
N ILE A 110 30.33 -6.37 -2.05
CA ILE A 110 31.03 -7.62 -1.71
C ILE A 110 30.42 -8.32 -0.50
N CYS A 111 30.69 -9.62 -0.40
CA CYS A 111 30.57 -10.35 0.86
C CYS A 111 31.98 -10.74 1.32
N PRO A 112 32.50 -10.17 2.44
CA PRO A 112 33.82 -10.53 2.98
C PRO A 112 34.03 -12.03 3.19
N ASP A 113 33.00 -12.74 3.66
CA ASP A 113 33.09 -14.18 3.92
C ASP A 113 33.13 -15.03 2.65
N CYS A 114 32.45 -14.59 1.57
CA CYS A 114 32.65 -15.20 0.25
C CYS A 114 34.10 -15.05 -0.19
N LEU A 115 34.67 -13.84 -0.12
CA LEU A 115 36.04 -13.62 -0.55
C LEU A 115 37.05 -14.43 0.27
N ARG A 116 36.79 -14.63 1.58
CA ARG A 116 37.61 -15.49 2.44
C ARG A 116 37.51 -16.96 2.03
N SER A 117 36.28 -17.46 1.84
CA SER A 117 36.03 -18.81 1.34
C SER A 117 36.70 -19.05 0.00
N ASP A 118 36.66 -18.05 -0.90
CA ASP A 118 37.31 -18.11 -2.20
C ASP A 118 38.84 -18.29 -2.06
N ILE A 119 39.47 -17.58 -1.13
CA ILE A 119 40.92 -17.70 -0.86
C ILE A 119 41.28 -19.05 -0.25
N GLU A 120 40.46 -19.56 0.67
CA GLU A 120 40.69 -20.81 1.38
C GLU A 120 40.47 -22.03 0.47
N GLN A 121 39.45 -21.99 -0.40
CA GLN A 121 38.95 -23.16 -1.13
C GLN A 121 39.43 -23.23 -2.58
N CYS A 122 39.79 -22.11 -3.21
CA CYS A 122 40.18 -22.11 -4.63
C CYS A 122 41.70 -22.23 -4.84
N GLY A 123 42.09 -22.92 -5.91
CA GLY A 123 43.50 -23.05 -6.33
C GLY A 123 44.02 -21.86 -7.13
N GLY A 124 45.34 -21.79 -7.30
CA GLY A 124 46.06 -20.73 -8.03
C GLY A 124 46.66 -19.65 -7.11
N PRO A 125 47.23 -18.56 -7.66
CA PRO A 125 47.81 -17.48 -6.87
C PRO A 125 46.77 -16.82 -5.96
N VAL A 126 47.12 -16.64 -4.69
CA VAL A 126 46.22 -16.12 -3.64
C VAL A 126 45.54 -14.83 -4.05
N ALA A 127 46.29 -13.88 -4.62
CA ALA A 127 45.75 -12.58 -5.07
C ALA A 127 44.66 -12.69 -6.16
N CYS A 128 44.64 -13.80 -6.90
CA CYS A 128 43.68 -14.05 -7.98
C CYS A 128 42.54 -15.00 -7.56
N ARG A 129 42.53 -15.54 -6.34
CA ARG A 129 41.46 -16.42 -5.87
C ARG A 129 40.13 -15.72 -5.64
N PRO A 130 40.06 -14.58 -4.92
CA PRO A 130 38.78 -13.94 -4.64
C PRO A 130 38.21 -13.28 -5.90
N TRP A 131 36.91 -13.47 -6.15
CA TRP A 131 36.25 -12.90 -7.33
C TRP A 131 34.96 -12.16 -6.99
N ARG A 132 34.50 -11.35 -7.95
CA ARG A 132 33.23 -10.62 -7.85
C ARG A 132 32.10 -11.49 -8.37
N ARG A 133 30.95 -11.46 -7.70
CA ARG A 133 29.73 -12.12 -8.19
C ARG A 133 28.79 -11.06 -8.75
N SER A 134 28.28 -11.25 -9.96
CA SER A 134 27.42 -10.28 -10.66
C SER A 134 26.09 -10.05 -9.96
N TRP A 135 25.56 -11.04 -9.25
CA TRP A 135 24.36 -10.85 -8.42
C TRP A 135 24.58 -9.89 -7.24
N TRP A 136 25.83 -9.62 -6.83
CA TRP A 136 26.14 -8.53 -5.88
C TRP A 136 25.81 -7.15 -6.45
N ASP A 137 25.72 -7.00 -7.77
CA ASP A 137 25.38 -5.74 -8.42
C ASP A 137 23.86 -5.57 -8.65
N VAL A 138 23.06 -6.60 -8.35
CA VAL A 138 21.59 -6.54 -8.53
C VAL A 138 20.97 -5.73 -7.40
N ALA A 139 20.39 -4.58 -7.74
CA ALA A 139 19.84 -3.58 -6.82
C ALA A 139 18.98 -4.11 -5.67
N LYS A 140 18.19 -5.15 -5.96
CA LYS A 140 17.18 -5.74 -5.07
C LYS A 140 17.72 -6.85 -4.17
N ILE A 141 18.98 -7.25 -4.36
CA ILE A 141 19.66 -8.23 -3.51
C ILE A 141 20.55 -7.47 -2.54
N SER A 142 20.31 -7.58 -1.24
CA SER A 142 21.01 -6.75 -0.23
C SER A 142 21.88 -7.52 0.75
N SER A 143 21.66 -8.83 0.86
CA SER A 143 22.41 -9.75 1.70
C SER A 143 22.93 -10.95 0.92
N CYS A 144 23.93 -11.62 1.48
CA CYS A 144 24.50 -12.85 0.95
C CYS A 144 23.72 -14.06 1.49
N PRO A 145 23.02 -14.83 0.63
CA PRO A 145 22.32 -16.03 1.07
C PRO A 145 23.25 -17.20 1.41
N HIS A 146 24.54 -17.14 1.05
CA HIS A 146 25.51 -18.15 1.49
C HIS A 146 25.95 -17.94 2.94
N HIS A 147 26.19 -16.69 3.35
CA HIS A 147 26.80 -16.38 4.65
C HIS A 147 25.88 -15.71 5.66
N GLY A 148 24.67 -15.31 5.26
CA GLY A 148 23.66 -14.74 6.16
C GLY A 148 24.03 -13.35 6.65
N ARG A 149 24.61 -12.55 5.75
CA ARG A 149 25.14 -11.23 6.10
C ARG A 149 24.86 -10.20 5.04
N VAL A 150 24.68 -8.97 5.47
CA VAL A 150 24.49 -7.81 4.59
C VAL A 150 25.71 -7.63 3.69
N LEU A 151 25.49 -7.31 2.42
CA LEU A 151 26.60 -7.00 1.50
C LEU A 151 27.25 -5.67 1.87
N LEU A 152 28.56 -5.57 1.70
CA LEU A 152 29.31 -4.35 1.95
C LEU A 152 29.40 -3.52 0.66
N ALA A 153 28.95 -2.27 0.71
CA ALA A 153 28.91 -1.35 -0.44
C ALA A 153 30.03 -0.32 -0.46
N SER A 154 30.59 0.00 0.71
CA SER A 154 31.66 0.97 0.88
C SER A 154 32.71 0.44 1.84
N CYS A 155 33.92 0.99 1.73
CA CYS A 155 35.02 0.68 2.62
C CYS A 155 34.73 1.23 4.04
N PRO A 156 34.77 0.40 5.10
CA PRO A 156 34.56 0.86 6.47
C PRO A 156 35.65 1.83 6.94
N ALA A 157 36.88 1.70 6.44
CA ALA A 157 38.00 2.54 6.84
C ALA A 157 37.96 3.97 6.26
N CYS A 158 37.52 4.13 5.01
CA CYS A 158 37.56 5.45 4.32
C CYS A 158 36.21 5.95 3.80
N GLY A 159 35.13 5.18 3.98
CA GLY A 159 33.77 5.54 3.54
C GLY A 159 33.53 5.49 2.03
N HIS A 160 34.55 5.34 1.20
CA HIS A 160 34.40 5.30 -0.25
C HIS A 160 33.62 4.07 -0.75
N ILE A 161 32.68 4.28 -1.66
CA ILE A 161 31.95 3.23 -2.36
C ILE A 161 32.94 2.39 -3.19
N PHE A 162 32.80 1.07 -3.15
CA PHE A 162 33.62 0.18 -3.95
C PHE A 162 33.39 0.42 -5.45
N ARG A 163 34.44 0.23 -6.25
CA ARG A 163 34.39 0.47 -7.70
C ARG A 163 34.76 -0.79 -8.47
N ARG A 164 34.15 -0.96 -9.66
CA ARG A 164 34.52 -2.01 -10.63
C ARG A 164 35.97 -1.89 -11.11
N SER A 165 36.59 -0.71 -10.95
CA SER A 165 37.99 -0.46 -11.25
C SER A 165 38.98 -1.09 -10.27
N TYR A 166 38.52 -1.53 -9.10
CA TYR A 166 39.38 -2.18 -8.12
C TYR A 166 39.72 -3.58 -8.62
N LEU A 167 41.00 -3.79 -8.93
CA LEU A 167 41.48 -5.04 -9.50
C LEU A 167 41.22 -6.22 -8.55
N SER A 168 41.57 -6.08 -7.27
CA SER A 168 41.24 -7.05 -6.24
C SER A 168 39.94 -6.66 -5.54
N PRO A 169 38.94 -7.57 -5.42
CA PRO A 169 37.76 -7.33 -4.61
C PRO A 169 38.05 -7.32 -3.09
N ALA A 170 39.22 -7.82 -2.67
CA ALA A 170 39.61 -7.94 -1.26
C ALA A 170 40.26 -6.67 -0.69
N HIS A 171 40.54 -5.67 -1.53
CA HIS A 171 41.25 -4.46 -1.12
C HIS A 171 40.51 -3.19 -1.56
N CYS A 172 40.51 -2.19 -0.69
CA CYS A 172 40.14 -0.83 -1.06
C CYS A 172 41.33 -0.08 -1.67
N ALA A 173 41.06 0.97 -2.44
CA ALA A 173 42.09 1.89 -2.93
C ALA A 173 42.88 2.60 -1.81
N CYS A 174 42.31 2.70 -0.60
CA CYS A 174 43.02 3.23 0.57
C CYS A 174 43.96 2.21 1.25
N GLY A 175 44.11 1.01 0.69
CA GLY A 175 44.93 -0.07 1.25
C GLY A 175 44.21 -0.97 2.27
N HIS A 176 42.98 -0.62 2.67
CA HIS A 176 42.21 -1.42 3.63
C HIS A 176 41.88 -2.81 3.09
N HIS A 177 42.06 -3.83 3.93
CA HIS A 177 41.81 -5.22 3.60
C HIS A 177 40.44 -5.66 4.13
N VAL A 178 39.51 -5.92 3.23
CA VAL A 178 38.08 -6.09 3.60
C VAL A 178 37.74 -7.48 4.13
N LEU A 179 38.68 -8.43 4.14
CA LEU A 179 38.40 -9.81 4.58
C LEU A 179 38.20 -9.93 6.09
N GLU A 180 38.71 -8.98 6.85
CA GLU A 180 38.57 -8.92 8.30
C GLU A 180 37.20 -8.36 8.71
N GLU A 181 36.49 -7.73 7.77
CA GLU A 181 35.18 -7.15 8.02
C GLU A 181 34.12 -8.18 8.36
N ARG A 182 33.21 -7.81 9.25
CA ARG A 182 32.04 -8.60 9.63
C ARG A 182 30.81 -7.71 9.55
N THR A 183 30.06 -7.84 8.46
CA THR A 183 28.82 -7.08 8.26
C THR A 183 27.67 -7.66 9.09
N LYS A 184 26.61 -6.89 9.30
CA LYS A 184 25.44 -7.30 10.09
C LYS A 184 24.89 -8.67 9.65
N LEU A 185 24.61 -9.54 10.63
CA LEU A 185 23.94 -10.83 10.41
C LEU A 185 22.47 -10.61 10.03
N VAL A 186 21.98 -11.45 9.13
CA VAL A 186 20.58 -11.53 8.69
C VAL A 186 20.18 -13.00 8.81
N THR A 187 19.17 -13.28 9.64
CA THR A 187 18.69 -14.65 9.86
C THR A 187 18.15 -15.26 8.56
N PRO A 188 18.08 -16.60 8.44
CA PRO A 188 17.47 -17.27 7.29
C PRO A 188 16.11 -16.69 6.90
N ASP A 189 15.23 -16.50 7.88
CA ASP A 189 13.89 -15.95 7.65
C ASP A 189 13.94 -14.51 7.15
N SER A 190 14.88 -13.71 7.67
CA SER A 190 15.03 -12.28 7.30
C SER A 190 15.71 -12.03 5.94
N ARG A 191 16.17 -13.08 5.25
CA ARG A 191 16.83 -12.98 3.93
C ARG A 191 16.18 -13.82 2.85
N ILE A 192 14.98 -14.38 3.08
CA ILE A 192 14.33 -15.29 2.15
C ILE A 192 14.09 -14.64 0.78
N GLY A 193 13.74 -13.35 0.75
CA GLY A 193 13.56 -12.60 -0.50
C GLY A 193 14.85 -12.47 -1.32
N ASP A 194 15.99 -12.19 -0.66
CA ASP A 194 17.30 -12.16 -1.33
C ASP A 194 17.71 -13.56 -1.81
N ALA A 195 17.48 -14.60 -0.99
CA ALA A 195 17.78 -15.99 -1.33
C ALA A 195 16.94 -16.47 -2.53
N TYR A 196 15.67 -16.11 -2.59
CA TYR A 196 14.78 -16.41 -3.72
C TYR A 196 15.31 -15.79 -5.02
N LEU A 197 15.69 -14.50 -5.00
CA LEU A 197 16.25 -13.85 -6.18
C LEU A 197 17.60 -14.46 -6.61
N VAL A 198 18.52 -14.73 -5.67
CA VAL A 198 19.78 -15.39 -6.00
C VAL A 198 19.54 -16.81 -6.54
N GLY A 199 18.58 -17.55 -5.97
CA GLY A 199 18.19 -18.88 -6.43
C GLY A 199 17.61 -18.87 -7.84
N ARG A 200 16.80 -17.86 -8.20
CA ARG A 200 16.30 -17.66 -9.57
C ARG A 200 17.42 -17.46 -10.59
N LEU A 201 18.44 -16.70 -10.23
CA LEU A 201 19.59 -16.48 -11.09
C LEU A 201 20.45 -17.73 -11.26
N GLY A 202 20.29 -18.76 -10.41
CA GLY A 202 21.16 -19.93 -10.36
C GLY A 202 22.38 -19.77 -9.43
N GLY A 203 22.44 -18.68 -8.67
CA GLY A 203 23.54 -18.38 -7.73
C GLY A 203 23.43 -19.10 -6.39
N GLY A 204 22.35 -19.86 -6.17
CA GLY A 204 22.09 -20.63 -4.95
C GLY A 204 20.94 -21.61 -5.16
N PRO A 205 20.47 -22.30 -4.11
CA PRO A 205 19.33 -23.21 -4.20
C PRO A 205 18.09 -22.50 -4.76
N ARG A 206 17.39 -23.14 -5.69
CA ARG A 206 16.12 -22.63 -6.21
C ARG A 206 15.05 -22.72 -5.13
N ILE A 207 14.38 -21.60 -4.86
CA ILE A 207 13.20 -21.53 -3.99
C ILE A 207 12.00 -21.40 -4.90
N VAL A 208 11.05 -22.34 -4.81
CA VAL A 208 9.82 -22.34 -5.61
C VAL A 208 8.77 -21.50 -4.90
N HIS A 209 8.06 -20.66 -5.65
CA HIS A 209 7.01 -19.81 -5.13
C HIS A 209 5.88 -19.63 -6.17
N ALA A 210 4.69 -20.12 -5.84
CA ALA A 210 3.56 -20.23 -6.80
C ALA A 210 3.20 -18.94 -7.54
N PHE A 211 3.10 -17.81 -6.83
CA PHE A 211 2.77 -16.51 -7.47
C PHE A 211 4.00 -15.85 -8.11
N LEU A 212 5.07 -15.64 -7.36
CA LEU A 212 6.27 -14.92 -7.83
C LEU A 212 7.01 -15.62 -8.99
N ASP A 213 6.92 -16.95 -9.12
CA ASP A 213 7.53 -17.68 -10.25
C ASP A 213 6.77 -17.47 -11.57
N GLY A 214 5.49 -17.05 -11.51
CA GLY A 214 4.73 -16.63 -12.68
C GLY A 214 5.11 -15.23 -13.20
N LEU A 215 5.97 -14.50 -12.49
CA LEU A 215 6.42 -13.17 -12.85
C LEU A 215 7.85 -13.20 -13.41
N ALA A 216 8.15 -12.29 -14.35
CA ALA A 216 9.53 -12.00 -14.73
C ALA A 216 10.32 -11.52 -13.49
N PHE A 217 11.63 -11.78 -13.45
CA PHE A 217 12.46 -11.49 -12.27
C PHE A 217 12.32 -10.05 -11.77
N ALA A 218 12.41 -9.05 -12.67
CA ALA A 218 12.28 -7.64 -12.32
C ALA A 218 10.94 -7.33 -11.66
N ASP A 219 9.85 -7.92 -12.16
CA ASP A 219 8.51 -7.71 -11.65
C ASP A 219 8.33 -8.40 -10.29
N ALA A 220 8.83 -9.63 -10.11
CA ALA A 220 8.83 -10.31 -8.81
C ALA A 220 9.60 -9.52 -7.75
N ALA A 221 10.77 -8.98 -8.12
CA ALA A 221 11.59 -8.17 -7.22
C ALA A 221 10.92 -6.83 -6.87
N GLU A 222 10.26 -6.19 -7.84
CA GLU A 222 9.50 -4.95 -7.60
C GLU A 222 8.27 -5.19 -6.72
N VAL A 223 7.51 -6.27 -6.98
CA VAL A 223 6.35 -6.68 -6.17
C VAL A 223 6.75 -6.91 -4.72
N MET A 224 7.78 -7.75 -4.48
CA MET A 224 8.27 -7.99 -3.12
C MET A 224 8.72 -6.69 -2.44
N GLN A 225 9.41 -5.80 -3.14
CA GLN A 225 9.80 -4.52 -2.56
C GLN A 225 8.58 -3.70 -2.12
N TRP A 226 7.60 -3.51 -3.01
CA TRP A 226 6.49 -2.60 -2.75
C TRP A 226 5.52 -3.18 -1.72
N LEU A 227 5.13 -4.44 -1.87
CA LEU A 227 4.25 -5.11 -0.90
C LEU A 227 4.94 -5.22 0.45
N GLY A 228 6.23 -5.55 0.49
CA GLY A 228 7.00 -5.58 1.73
C GLY A 228 7.10 -4.22 2.40
N ALA A 229 7.28 -3.14 1.63
CA ALA A 229 7.29 -1.79 2.18
C ALA A 229 5.91 -1.40 2.71
N THR A 230 4.84 -1.77 2.01
CA THR A 230 3.47 -1.53 2.47
C THR A 230 3.14 -2.34 3.72
N ALA A 231 3.54 -3.61 3.82
CA ALA A 231 3.33 -4.42 5.01
C ALA A 231 4.02 -3.83 6.25
N ARG A 232 5.22 -3.25 6.07
CA ARG A 232 6.04 -2.74 7.19
C ARG A 232 5.66 -1.34 7.65
N TRP A 233 5.26 -0.47 6.73
CA TRP A 233 5.04 0.97 7.00
C TRP A 233 3.63 1.46 6.64
N GLY A 234 2.77 0.59 6.14
CA GLY A 234 1.42 0.91 5.71
C GLY A 234 1.40 1.93 4.57
N ARG A 235 0.52 2.92 4.72
CA ARG A 235 0.24 3.91 3.67
C ARG A 235 1.40 4.88 3.36
N SER A 236 2.31 5.07 4.30
CA SER A 236 3.40 6.05 4.24
C SER A 236 4.75 5.34 4.22
N ILE A 237 5.03 4.66 3.11
CA ILE A 237 6.22 3.81 3.00
C ILE A 237 7.52 4.60 3.13
N VAL A 238 8.54 3.97 3.71
CA VAL A 238 9.92 4.46 3.65
C VAL A 238 10.49 4.14 2.27
N ALA A 239 10.90 5.15 1.51
CA ALA A 239 11.40 4.95 0.15
C ALA A 239 12.67 4.08 0.13
N TRP A 240 12.78 3.20 -0.86
CA TRP A 240 13.89 2.24 -1.01
C TRP A 240 15.29 2.83 -0.87
N ARG A 241 15.51 4.03 -1.41
CA ARG A 241 16.79 4.74 -1.36
C ARG A 241 17.21 5.18 0.05
N HIS A 242 16.25 5.30 0.97
CA HIS A 242 16.48 5.70 2.37
C HIS A 242 16.61 4.50 3.31
N GLN A 243 16.38 3.28 2.81
CA GLN A 243 16.61 2.05 3.55
C GLN A 243 18.08 1.63 3.39
N ASP A 244 18.72 1.30 4.51
CA ASP A 244 20.01 0.61 4.47
C ASP A 244 19.86 -0.83 3.91
N LEU A 245 20.97 -1.51 3.66
CA LEU A 245 20.93 -2.84 3.03
C LEU A 245 20.32 -3.93 3.94
N ALA A 246 20.42 -3.82 5.25
CA ALA A 246 19.74 -4.76 6.16
C ALA A 246 18.23 -4.55 6.08
N GLU A 247 17.82 -3.29 6.08
CA GLU A 247 16.42 -2.89 6.03
C GLU A 247 15.77 -3.28 4.70
N ARG A 248 16.51 -3.20 3.60
CA ARG A 248 16.08 -3.72 2.30
C ARG A 248 15.86 -5.23 2.33
N ALA A 249 16.75 -6.01 2.95
CA ALA A 249 16.57 -7.46 3.08
C ALA A 249 15.28 -7.79 3.87
N HIS A 250 15.01 -7.10 4.97
CA HIS A 250 13.75 -7.25 5.72
C HIS A 250 12.52 -6.85 4.89
N THR A 251 12.62 -5.78 4.09
CA THR A 251 11.54 -5.38 3.17
C THR A 251 11.25 -6.46 2.14
N MET A 252 12.28 -7.00 1.49
CA MET A 252 12.11 -8.08 0.51
C MET A 252 11.49 -9.34 1.15
N THR A 253 11.90 -9.68 2.37
CA THR A 253 11.32 -10.77 3.16
C THR A 253 9.84 -10.54 3.46
N ALA A 254 9.47 -9.36 3.95
CA ALA A 254 8.07 -9.04 4.22
C ALA A 254 7.21 -9.13 2.95
N GLY A 255 7.74 -8.69 1.81
CA GLY A 255 7.04 -8.80 0.54
C GLY A 255 6.91 -10.21 0.02
N PHE A 256 7.94 -11.04 0.20
CA PHE A 256 7.88 -12.47 -0.07
C PHE A 256 6.76 -13.11 0.76
N ALA A 257 6.71 -12.82 2.06
CA ALA A 257 5.68 -13.34 2.97
C ALA A 257 4.25 -12.90 2.59
N VAL A 258 4.05 -11.69 2.06
CA VAL A 258 2.72 -11.26 1.55
C VAL A 258 2.29 -12.07 0.31
N CYS A 259 3.24 -12.63 -0.43
CA CYS A 259 2.98 -13.37 -1.65
C CYS A 259 2.73 -14.88 -1.45
N GLU A 260 3.14 -15.48 -0.32
CA GLU A 260 3.15 -16.94 -0.14
C GLU A 260 1.77 -17.59 -0.33
N ALA A 261 0.72 -16.97 0.23
CA ALA A 261 -0.67 -17.40 0.11
C ALA A 261 -1.51 -16.39 -0.68
N PHE A 262 -0.95 -15.88 -1.79
CA PHE A 262 -1.67 -14.93 -2.66
C PHE A 262 -2.99 -15.54 -3.21
N PRO A 263 -4.12 -14.80 -3.19
CA PRO A 263 -4.27 -13.40 -2.80
C PRO A 263 -4.58 -13.17 -1.29
N ARG A 264 -4.82 -14.21 -0.51
CA ARG A 264 -5.32 -14.11 0.89
C ARG A 264 -4.47 -13.22 1.79
N GLN A 265 -3.14 -13.41 1.82
CA GLN A 265 -2.26 -12.58 2.67
C GLN A 265 -2.20 -11.12 2.23
N LEU A 266 -2.39 -10.84 0.93
CA LEU A 266 -2.55 -9.47 0.45
C LEU A 266 -3.86 -8.89 0.98
N GLU A 267 -4.98 -9.63 0.93
CA GLU A 267 -6.26 -9.20 1.49
C GLU A 267 -6.16 -8.91 3.00
N GLU A 268 -5.54 -9.81 3.79
CA GLU A 268 -5.30 -9.60 5.22
C GLU A 268 -4.46 -8.34 5.50
N MET A 269 -3.45 -8.06 4.67
CA MET A 269 -2.69 -6.81 4.77
C MET A 269 -3.56 -5.58 4.47
N LEU A 270 -4.46 -5.65 3.47
CA LEU A 270 -5.36 -4.55 3.12
C LEU A 270 -6.42 -4.30 4.21
N ASP A 271 -6.92 -5.35 4.86
CA ASP A 271 -7.81 -5.26 6.02
C ASP A 271 -7.12 -4.53 7.17
N ALA A 272 -5.89 -4.95 7.53
CA ALA A 272 -5.11 -4.29 8.57
C ALA A 272 -4.83 -2.81 8.25
N MET A 273 -4.57 -2.48 6.98
CA MET A 273 -4.42 -1.08 6.54
C MET A 273 -5.71 -0.27 6.68
N LEU A 274 -6.87 -0.88 6.43
CA LEU A 274 -8.17 -0.24 6.58
C LEU A 274 -8.50 0.01 8.05
N GLU A 275 -8.27 -0.98 8.91
CA GLU A 275 -8.47 -0.88 10.37
C GLU A 275 -7.60 0.21 10.99
N ALA A 276 -6.34 0.31 10.56
CA ALA A 276 -5.42 1.36 11.00
C ALA A 276 -5.76 2.76 10.43
N CYS A 277 -6.59 2.84 9.38
CA CYS A 277 -6.93 4.10 8.74
C CYS A 277 -8.00 4.86 9.52
N PRO A 278 -7.75 6.12 9.94
CA PRO A 278 -8.75 6.91 10.60
C PRO A 278 -10.01 7.00 9.75
N PHE A 279 -11.15 6.73 10.38
CA PHE A 279 -12.46 6.73 9.78
C PHE A 279 -12.69 7.91 8.79
N ALA A 280 -12.32 9.14 9.17
CA ALA A 280 -12.49 10.35 8.35
C ALA A 280 -11.62 10.40 7.07
N ARG A 281 -10.67 9.47 6.92
CA ARG A 281 -9.74 9.36 5.80
C ARG A 281 -9.87 8.02 5.08
N GLN A 282 -10.96 7.27 5.26
CA GLN A 282 -11.23 6.03 4.53
C GLN A 282 -11.62 6.33 3.07
N THR A 283 -10.63 6.77 2.29
CA THR A 283 -10.65 6.87 0.84
C THR A 283 -9.55 5.96 0.29
N PRO A 284 -9.56 5.55 -0.99
CA PRO A 284 -8.49 4.71 -1.54
C PRO A 284 -7.08 5.27 -1.32
N GLN A 285 -6.87 6.57 -1.55
CA GLN A 285 -5.59 7.24 -1.25
C GLN A 285 -5.30 7.29 0.26
N GLY A 286 -6.36 7.36 1.07
CA GLY A 286 -6.26 7.40 2.52
C GLY A 286 -5.90 6.05 3.15
N VAL A 287 -6.40 4.95 2.60
CA VAL A 287 -6.10 3.60 3.06
C VAL A 287 -4.79 3.12 2.46
N TYR A 288 -4.68 3.09 1.13
CA TYR A 288 -3.56 2.43 0.43
C TYR A 288 -2.34 3.32 0.20
N GLY A 289 -2.51 4.65 0.29
CA GLY A 289 -1.40 5.60 0.26
C GLY A 289 -0.45 5.47 -0.94
N ALA A 290 0.83 5.26 -0.65
CA ALA A 290 1.88 5.16 -1.67
C ALA A 290 1.69 3.96 -2.62
N MET A 291 1.10 2.86 -2.15
CA MET A 291 0.87 1.66 -2.97
C MET A 291 -0.09 1.96 -4.13
N GLN A 292 -1.18 2.70 -3.89
CA GLN A 292 -2.08 3.13 -4.96
C GLN A 292 -1.36 3.98 -6.01
N LYS A 293 -0.48 4.88 -5.57
CA LYS A 293 0.30 5.74 -6.47
C LYS A 293 1.23 4.91 -7.35
N TRP A 294 1.90 3.92 -6.78
CA TRP A 294 2.73 2.97 -7.52
C TRP A 294 1.92 2.18 -8.54
N LEU A 295 0.84 1.51 -8.11
CA LEU A 295 0.00 0.70 -8.99
C LEU A 295 -0.66 1.49 -10.13
N GLY A 296 -0.89 2.79 -9.95
CA GLY A 296 -1.40 3.69 -10.99
C GLY A 296 -0.33 4.33 -11.89
N LEU A 297 0.96 4.27 -11.51
CA LEU A 297 2.08 4.72 -12.34
C LEU A 297 2.71 3.58 -13.14
N ALA A 298 2.74 2.41 -12.51
CA ALA A 298 3.25 1.19 -13.10
C ALA A 298 2.35 0.76 -14.26
N THR A 299 2.93 0.47 -15.42
CA THR A 299 2.22 0.06 -16.64
C THR A 299 2.32 -1.44 -16.91
N GLN A 300 3.06 -2.19 -16.09
CA GLN A 300 3.27 -3.61 -16.35
C GLN A 300 1.97 -4.40 -16.13
N PRO A 301 1.54 -5.25 -17.09
CA PRO A 301 0.39 -6.14 -16.93
C PRO A 301 0.61 -7.18 -15.82
N ALA A 302 1.86 -7.51 -15.52
CA ALA A 302 2.24 -8.41 -14.43
C ALA A 302 1.71 -7.98 -13.05
N LEU A 303 1.34 -6.72 -12.87
CA LEU A 303 0.75 -6.19 -11.64
C LEU A 303 -0.79 -6.24 -11.63
N ASP A 304 -1.46 -6.65 -12.71
CA ASP A 304 -2.92 -6.71 -12.79
C ASP A 304 -3.55 -7.60 -11.72
N PRO A 305 -3.01 -8.79 -11.38
CA PRO A 305 -3.53 -9.59 -10.26
C PRO A 305 -3.55 -8.82 -8.94
N ILE A 306 -2.51 -8.00 -8.69
CA ILE A 306 -2.44 -7.16 -7.49
C ILE A 306 -3.47 -6.03 -7.57
N ARG A 307 -3.55 -5.35 -8.73
CA ARG A 307 -4.55 -4.27 -8.97
C ARG A 307 -5.97 -4.80 -8.75
N ASP A 308 -6.28 -6.00 -9.21
CA ASP A 308 -7.59 -6.61 -9.08
C ASP A 308 -7.95 -6.91 -7.63
N VAL A 309 -7.00 -7.46 -6.84
CA VAL A 309 -7.21 -7.70 -5.40
C VAL A 309 -7.50 -6.39 -4.66
N VAL A 310 -6.66 -5.36 -4.81
CA VAL A 310 -6.92 -4.09 -4.11
C VAL A 310 -8.13 -3.34 -4.68
N ARG A 311 -8.48 -3.49 -5.96
CA ARG A 311 -9.74 -2.96 -6.51
C ARG A 311 -10.96 -3.64 -5.87
N ASN A 312 -10.97 -4.97 -5.82
CA ASN A 312 -12.07 -5.73 -5.24
C ASN A 312 -12.23 -5.41 -3.75
N HIS A 313 -11.12 -5.34 -3.02
CA HIS A 313 -11.12 -4.94 -1.62
C HIS A 313 -11.62 -3.49 -1.45
N ALA A 314 -11.17 -2.54 -2.27
CA ALA A 314 -11.62 -1.14 -2.20
C ALA A 314 -13.13 -1.00 -2.45
N VAL A 315 -13.66 -1.71 -3.45
CA VAL A 315 -15.10 -1.68 -3.79
C VAL A 315 -15.96 -2.22 -2.64
N LYS A 316 -15.47 -3.24 -1.94
CA LYS A 316 -16.18 -3.89 -0.83
C LYS A 316 -16.11 -3.10 0.47
N HIS A 317 -14.96 -2.51 0.79
CA HIS A 317 -14.67 -2.03 2.15
C HIS A 317 -14.44 -0.53 2.28
N VAL A 318 -14.23 0.19 1.17
CA VAL A 318 -13.96 1.65 1.19
C VAL A 318 -15.15 2.41 0.58
N PRO A 319 -15.58 3.55 1.16
CA PRO A 319 -16.56 4.43 0.54
C PRO A 319 -16.10 4.94 -0.83
N ILE A 320 -16.82 4.55 -1.89
CA ILE A 320 -16.55 5.02 -3.25
C ILE A 320 -17.62 6.02 -3.69
N THR A 321 -17.17 7.22 -4.05
CA THR A 321 -17.97 8.28 -4.66
C THR A 321 -17.68 8.38 -6.16
N ALA A 322 -18.53 9.08 -6.93
CA ALA A 322 -18.34 9.24 -8.38
C ALA A 322 -17.01 9.91 -8.77
N ALA A 323 -16.42 10.72 -7.89
CA ALA A 323 -15.11 11.34 -8.11
C ALA A 323 -13.92 10.49 -7.60
N THR A 324 -14.19 9.29 -7.08
CA THR A 324 -13.17 8.42 -6.50
C THR A 324 -12.37 7.73 -7.60
N MET A 325 -11.07 7.92 -7.54
CA MET A 325 -10.12 7.32 -8.47
C MET A 325 -9.28 6.28 -7.73
N LEU A 326 -9.08 5.12 -8.34
CA LEU A 326 -8.12 4.10 -7.90
C LEU A 326 -7.18 3.80 -9.06
N PHE A 327 -5.89 3.84 -8.78
CA PHE A 327 -4.84 3.67 -9.80
C PHE A 327 -5.00 4.63 -11.00
N ARG A 328 -5.49 5.85 -10.74
CA ARG A 328 -5.79 6.88 -11.77
C ARG A 328 -6.92 6.51 -12.73
N ASN A 329 -7.69 5.47 -12.42
CA ASN A 329 -8.88 5.08 -13.16
C ASN A 329 -10.13 5.29 -12.30
N PRO A 330 -11.28 5.62 -12.91
CA PRO A 330 -12.54 5.65 -12.18
C PRO A 330 -12.87 4.25 -11.69
N VAL A 331 -13.45 4.16 -10.49
CA VAL A 331 -13.87 2.88 -9.92
C VAL A 331 -15.38 2.77 -9.97
N PRO A 332 -15.94 1.59 -10.29
CA PRO A 332 -17.35 1.33 -10.13
C PRO A 332 -17.81 1.73 -8.72
N MET A 333 -18.98 2.34 -8.64
CA MET A 333 -19.56 2.71 -7.36
C MET A 333 -19.80 1.46 -6.51
N GLY A 334 -19.21 1.41 -5.30
CA GLY A 334 -19.49 0.37 -4.31
C GLY A 334 -20.80 0.59 -3.53
N GLU A 335 -21.15 -0.32 -2.64
CA GLU A 335 -22.34 -0.21 -1.78
C GLU A 335 -22.14 0.74 -0.59
N LEU A 336 -20.89 1.03 -0.24
CA LEU A 336 -20.54 1.90 0.88
C LEU A 336 -20.49 3.37 0.47
N THR A 337 -20.86 4.23 1.40
CA THR A 337 -20.81 5.68 1.29
C THR A 337 -20.61 6.30 2.67
N THR A 338 -20.57 7.63 2.77
CA THR A 338 -20.50 8.33 4.06
C THR A 338 -21.82 9.04 4.37
N LEU A 339 -22.13 9.25 5.66
CA LEU A 339 -23.28 10.05 6.05
C LEU A 339 -23.26 11.45 5.43
N GLY A 340 -22.09 12.09 5.33
CA GLY A 340 -21.97 13.39 4.69
C GLY A 340 -22.32 13.35 3.21
N ALA A 341 -21.93 12.29 2.49
CA ALA A 341 -22.30 12.10 1.10
C ALA A 341 -23.81 11.83 0.94
N LEU A 342 -24.40 10.99 1.81
CA LEU A 342 -25.85 10.78 1.84
C LEU A 342 -26.62 12.06 2.15
N GLY A 343 -26.12 12.90 3.06
CA GLY A 343 -26.77 14.16 3.43
C GLY A 343 -26.87 15.10 2.23
N LYS A 344 -25.77 15.24 1.49
CA LYS A 344 -25.74 15.97 0.21
C LYS A 344 -26.73 15.40 -0.80
N LEU A 345 -26.79 14.08 -0.95
CA LEU A 345 -27.74 13.42 -1.87
C LEU A 345 -29.21 13.62 -1.48
N LEU A 346 -29.49 13.77 -0.18
CA LEU A 346 -30.84 14.00 0.35
C LEU A 346 -31.19 15.49 0.49
N GLY A 347 -30.27 16.40 0.19
CA GLY A 347 -30.47 17.84 0.40
C GLY A 347 -30.55 18.25 1.87
N VAL A 348 -30.06 17.41 2.79
CA VAL A 348 -30.08 17.63 4.25
C VAL A 348 -28.67 17.92 4.75
N SER A 349 -28.52 18.83 5.71
CA SER A 349 -27.19 19.11 6.27
C SER A 349 -26.58 17.84 6.90
N PRO A 350 -25.27 17.59 6.70
CA PRO A 350 -24.62 16.39 7.19
C PRO A 350 -24.82 16.14 8.71
N GLU A 351 -24.81 17.19 9.52
CA GLU A 351 -25.00 17.11 10.97
C GLU A 351 -26.41 16.65 11.35
N ARG A 352 -27.42 17.03 10.55
CA ARG A 352 -28.81 16.61 10.74
C ARG A 352 -28.98 15.14 10.35
N LEU A 353 -28.34 14.70 9.26
CA LEU A 353 -28.36 13.29 8.88
C LEU A 353 -27.74 12.40 9.97
N VAL A 354 -26.60 12.81 10.53
CA VAL A 354 -25.96 12.08 11.64
C VAL A 354 -26.91 11.88 12.81
N LYS A 355 -27.57 12.96 13.25
CA LYS A 355 -28.52 12.91 14.36
C LYS A 355 -29.75 12.05 14.05
N ALA A 356 -30.25 12.12 12.81
CA ALA A 356 -31.38 11.29 12.38
C ALA A 356 -31.03 9.80 12.36
N ALA A 357 -29.87 9.44 11.79
CA ALA A 357 -29.41 8.05 11.75
C ALA A 357 -29.20 7.48 13.16
N SER A 358 -28.68 8.29 14.10
CA SER A 358 -28.58 7.92 15.51
C SER A 358 -29.94 7.75 16.18
N ALA A 359 -30.89 8.66 15.94
CA ALA A 359 -32.23 8.59 16.52
C ALA A 359 -33.02 7.35 16.08
N LEU A 360 -32.75 6.86 14.86
CA LEU A 360 -33.37 5.66 14.31
C LEU A 360 -32.66 4.35 14.71
N GLY A 361 -31.56 4.42 15.47
CA GLY A 361 -30.77 3.24 15.82
C GLY A 361 -30.09 2.57 14.61
N MET A 362 -29.98 3.26 13.48
CA MET A 362 -29.38 2.73 12.25
C MET A 362 -27.85 2.67 12.31
N ILE A 363 -27.25 3.22 13.37
CA ILE A 363 -25.82 3.23 13.63
C ILE A 363 -25.60 2.84 15.09
N PRO A 364 -24.59 2.01 15.40
CA PRO A 364 -24.34 1.56 16.77
C PRO A 364 -24.16 2.74 17.76
N PRO A 365 -24.73 2.66 18.99
CA PRO A 365 -24.62 3.72 19.99
C PRO A 365 -23.19 4.00 20.47
N SER A 366 -22.30 3.02 20.37
CA SER A 366 -20.88 3.12 20.78
C SER A 366 -20.06 4.01 19.85
N SER A 367 -20.52 4.22 18.62
CA SER A 367 -19.91 5.14 17.67
C SER A 367 -20.40 6.56 17.94
N ARG A 368 -19.52 7.50 18.33
CA ARG A 368 -19.82 8.95 18.20
C ARG A 368 -19.85 9.26 16.69
N PRO A 369 -21.01 9.24 16.02
CA PRO A 369 -21.04 9.26 14.57
C PRO A 369 -20.73 10.67 14.08
N ARG A 370 -20.06 10.75 12.94
CA ARG A 370 -19.64 11.99 12.31
C ARG A 370 -20.09 12.00 10.86
N THR A 371 -19.97 13.14 10.20
CA THR A 371 -20.25 13.27 8.76
C THR A 371 -19.43 12.29 7.92
N GLY A 372 -18.26 11.89 8.41
CA GLY A 372 -17.47 10.86 7.77
C GLY A 372 -18.13 9.47 7.79
N THR A 373 -18.93 9.10 8.81
CA THR A 373 -19.27 7.71 9.16
C THR A 373 -19.71 6.87 7.94
N VAL A 374 -19.08 5.70 7.76
CA VAL A 374 -19.27 4.80 6.62
C VAL A 374 -20.55 4.04 6.89
N VAL A 375 -21.42 4.04 5.89
CA VAL A 375 -22.69 3.35 5.92
C VAL A 375 -22.98 2.76 4.55
N THR A 376 -23.90 1.81 4.50
CA THR A 376 -24.42 1.29 3.23
C THR A 376 -25.35 2.31 2.58
N LYS A 377 -25.34 2.36 1.25
CA LYS A 377 -26.25 3.20 0.45
C LYS A 377 -27.72 2.83 0.66
N SER A 378 -28.01 1.61 1.11
CA SER A 378 -29.36 1.14 1.45
C SER A 378 -30.03 1.97 2.56
N LEU A 379 -29.26 2.69 3.39
CA LEU A 379 -29.83 3.62 4.38
C LEU A 379 -30.49 4.87 3.76
N LYS A 380 -30.26 5.16 2.47
CA LYS A 380 -30.81 6.36 1.82
C LYS A 380 -32.33 6.43 1.92
N GLU A 381 -33.04 5.37 1.52
CA GLU A 381 -34.51 5.38 1.47
C GLU A 381 -35.15 5.40 2.86
N PRO A 382 -34.69 4.60 3.85
CA PRO A 382 -35.17 4.71 5.23
C PRO A 382 -35.00 6.12 5.82
N LEU A 383 -33.85 6.76 5.59
CA LEU A 383 -33.59 8.13 6.05
C LEU A 383 -34.48 9.15 5.32
N ALA A 384 -34.66 9.02 4.00
CA ALA A 384 -35.56 9.89 3.23
C ALA A 384 -37.02 9.75 3.69
N ALA A 385 -37.48 8.51 3.90
CA ALA A 385 -38.81 8.23 4.41
C ALA A 385 -39.03 8.80 5.82
N PHE A 386 -38.00 8.76 6.67
CA PHE A 386 -38.06 9.38 7.99
C PHE A 386 -38.21 10.91 7.88
N PHE A 387 -37.37 11.59 7.10
CA PHE A 387 -37.48 13.05 6.96
C PHE A 387 -38.80 13.51 6.36
N ARG A 388 -39.38 12.77 5.40
CA ARG A 388 -40.71 13.08 4.83
C ARG A 388 -41.85 13.05 5.86
N LYS A 389 -41.70 12.28 6.93
CA LYS A 389 -42.71 12.12 7.99
C LYS A 389 -42.52 13.10 9.15
N LEU A 390 -41.46 13.92 9.10
CA LEU A 390 -41.18 14.90 10.13
C LEU A 390 -41.74 16.26 9.73
N CYS A 391 -42.27 16.96 10.71
CA CYS A 391 -42.65 18.36 10.59
C CYS A 391 -41.92 19.18 11.66
N SER A 392 -41.70 20.46 11.34
CA SER A 392 -41.20 21.46 12.26
C SER A 392 -42.19 21.72 13.41
N ARG A 393 -41.78 22.49 14.41
CA ARG A 393 -42.68 22.87 15.51
C ARG A 393 -43.83 23.74 15.01
N GLU A 394 -43.55 24.62 14.07
CA GLU A 394 -44.53 25.54 13.47
C GLU A 394 -45.60 24.75 12.72
N GLU A 395 -45.18 23.82 11.86
CA GLU A 395 -46.08 22.90 11.16
C GLU A 395 -46.85 21.99 12.13
N ALA A 396 -46.21 21.51 13.21
CA ALA A 396 -46.89 20.72 14.24
C ALA A 396 -47.97 21.54 14.97
N CYS A 397 -47.72 22.82 15.26
CA CYS A 397 -48.73 23.72 15.85
C CYS A 397 -49.90 23.91 14.89
N GLN A 398 -49.63 24.12 13.60
CA GLN A 398 -50.64 24.25 12.57
C GLN A 398 -51.45 22.95 12.40
N TYR A 399 -50.77 21.80 12.40
CA TYR A 399 -51.38 20.48 12.29
C TYR A 399 -52.35 20.18 13.43
N LEU A 400 -51.95 20.52 14.67
CA LEU A 400 -52.77 20.35 15.86
C LEU A 400 -53.81 21.48 16.06
N GLY A 401 -53.81 22.51 15.21
CA GLY A 401 -54.70 23.67 15.36
C GLY A 401 -54.46 24.49 16.64
N THR A 402 -53.23 24.51 17.17
CA THR A 402 -52.88 25.14 18.44
C THR A 402 -51.93 26.32 18.28
N THR A 403 -51.90 27.21 19.28
CA THR A 403 -50.91 28.30 19.33
C THR A 403 -49.54 27.80 19.86
N PRO A 404 -48.43 28.49 19.53
CA PRO A 404 -47.09 28.13 20.02
C PRO A 404 -46.96 28.11 21.56
N MET A 405 -47.77 28.93 22.26
CA MET A 405 -47.80 29.00 23.72
C MET A 405 -48.41 27.74 24.32
N VAL A 406 -49.60 27.35 23.85
CA VAL A 406 -50.28 26.12 24.31
C VAL A 406 -49.45 24.89 23.98
N PHE A 407 -48.86 24.83 22.77
CA PHE A 407 -47.97 23.74 22.37
C PHE A 407 -46.76 23.60 23.32
N LYS A 408 -46.16 24.73 23.74
CA LYS A 408 -45.05 24.73 24.70
C LYS A 408 -45.49 24.14 26.05
N THR A 409 -46.64 24.55 26.55
CA THR A 409 -47.17 24.08 27.84
C THR A 409 -47.47 22.58 27.81
N LEU A 410 -48.10 22.09 26.73
CA LEU A 410 -48.37 20.66 26.54
C LEU A 410 -47.08 19.83 26.47
N ASN A 411 -46.03 20.35 25.82
CA ASN A 411 -44.74 19.68 25.74
C ASN A 411 -44.03 19.62 27.11
N ILE A 412 -44.04 20.72 27.89
CA ILE A 412 -43.46 20.76 29.26
C ILE A 412 -44.15 19.75 30.19
N ARG A 413 -45.46 19.57 30.05
CA ARG A 413 -46.25 18.61 30.82
C ARG A 413 -46.18 17.17 30.27
N ASN A 414 -45.40 16.92 29.22
CA ASN A 414 -45.26 15.63 28.54
C ASN A 414 -46.58 15.06 27.99
N HIS A 415 -47.54 15.91 27.62
CA HIS A 415 -48.77 15.48 26.94
C HIS A 415 -48.56 15.23 25.44
N LEU A 416 -47.61 15.95 24.82
CA LEU A 416 -47.24 15.75 23.42
C LEU A 416 -46.24 14.61 23.26
N PRO A 417 -46.22 13.94 22.09
CA PRO A 417 -45.17 12.98 21.76
C PRO A 417 -43.79 13.65 21.77
N ARG A 418 -42.78 12.89 22.19
CA ARG A 418 -41.40 13.37 22.26
C ARG A 418 -40.88 13.67 20.85
N GLY A 419 -40.49 14.91 20.61
CA GLY A 419 -39.86 15.29 19.36
C GLY A 419 -38.40 14.82 19.24
N TYR A 420 -37.95 14.63 18.00
CA TYR A 420 -36.59 14.26 17.65
C TYR A 420 -35.66 15.50 17.64
N ARG A 421 -34.53 15.42 18.34
CA ARG A 421 -33.54 16.52 18.41
C ARG A 421 -32.55 16.49 17.23
N ILE A 422 -32.96 17.01 16.07
CA ILE A 422 -32.20 16.97 14.81
C ILE A 422 -31.90 18.39 14.29
N GLY A 423 -30.95 19.08 14.96
CA GLY A 423 -30.64 20.50 14.67
C GLY A 423 -31.75 21.48 15.08
N GLY A 424 -32.80 20.95 15.72
CA GLY A 424 -34.03 21.58 16.20
C GLY A 424 -34.91 20.45 16.76
N ILE A 425 -36.13 20.75 17.23
CA ILE A 425 -37.08 19.71 17.64
C ILE A 425 -38.05 19.46 16.48
N TRP A 426 -38.14 18.20 16.03
CA TRP A 426 -38.97 17.75 14.93
C TRP A 426 -39.99 16.73 15.43
N TYR A 427 -41.21 16.77 14.91
CA TYR A 427 -42.29 15.87 15.32
C TYR A 427 -42.66 14.94 14.19
N SER A 428 -42.94 13.67 14.51
CA SER A 428 -43.51 12.73 13.56
C SER A 428 -44.99 13.05 13.37
N VAL A 429 -45.43 13.26 12.14
CA VAL A 429 -46.86 13.49 11.83
C VAL A 429 -47.72 12.33 12.34
N ALA A 430 -47.23 11.09 12.24
CA ALA A 430 -47.94 9.92 12.77
C ALA A 430 -48.06 9.93 14.31
N ASP A 431 -47.11 10.54 15.02
CA ASP A 431 -47.20 10.65 16.48
C ASP A 431 -48.20 11.73 16.88
N LEU A 432 -48.28 12.81 16.10
CA LEU A 432 -49.29 13.85 16.27
C LEU A 432 -50.69 13.32 15.95
N GLU A 433 -50.85 12.49 14.92
CA GLU A 433 -52.13 11.83 14.63
C GLU A 433 -52.55 10.92 15.78
N ARG A 434 -51.65 10.07 16.29
CA ARG A 434 -51.92 9.22 17.46
C ARG A 434 -52.30 10.02 18.71
N PHE A 435 -51.71 11.20 18.88
CA PHE A 435 -52.10 12.11 19.95
C PHE A 435 -53.54 12.63 19.75
N LEU A 436 -53.92 13.00 18.52
CA LEU A 436 -55.29 13.43 18.21
C LEU A 436 -56.30 12.29 18.33
N GLU A 437 -55.94 11.08 17.91
CA GLU A 437 -56.73 9.85 18.11
C GLU A 437 -56.94 9.57 19.61
N ALA A 438 -55.89 9.72 20.43
CA ALA A 438 -55.99 9.55 21.88
C ALA A 438 -56.90 10.60 22.54
N LEU A 439 -56.92 11.84 22.03
CA LEU A 439 -57.85 12.87 22.49
C LEU A 439 -59.30 12.62 22.05
N GLN A 440 -59.47 12.04 20.87
CA GLN A 440 -60.78 11.71 20.30
C GLN A 440 -61.40 10.50 21.00
N GLY A 441 -60.61 9.48 21.34
CA GLY A 441 -61.12 8.20 21.83
C GLY A 441 -62.13 7.59 20.85
N ASP A 442 -63.26 7.11 21.35
CA ASP A 442 -64.35 6.54 20.54
C ASP A 442 -65.31 7.58 19.95
N ALA A 443 -65.00 8.87 20.08
CA ALA A 443 -65.89 9.94 19.63
C ALA A 443 -65.91 10.07 18.11
N ALA A 444 -67.08 10.31 17.52
CA ALA A 444 -67.23 10.49 16.07
C ALA A 444 -66.68 11.84 15.59
N PHE A 445 -66.30 11.93 14.31
CA PHE A 445 -66.03 13.21 13.67
C PHE A 445 -67.34 13.99 13.47
N VAL A 446 -67.40 15.22 13.99
CA VAL A 446 -68.64 16.02 13.99
C VAL A 446 -68.38 17.44 13.48
N ASN A 447 -69.22 17.91 12.56
CA ASN A 447 -69.09 19.27 12.02
C ASN A 447 -69.60 20.36 12.98
N ARG A 448 -70.33 19.99 14.04
CA ARG A 448 -70.83 20.91 15.09
C ARG A 448 -70.78 20.21 16.45
N PRO A 449 -70.40 20.92 17.54
CA PRO A 449 -70.42 20.36 18.89
C PRO A 449 -71.81 19.84 19.26
N PRO A 450 -71.96 18.57 19.70
CA PRO A 450 -73.22 18.03 20.17
C PRO A 450 -73.84 18.87 21.30
N PRO A 451 -75.18 18.90 21.44
CA PRO A 451 -75.84 19.60 22.55
C PRO A 451 -75.28 19.17 23.91
N GLY A 452 -74.96 20.14 24.77
CA GLY A 452 -74.36 19.88 26.09
C GLY A 452 -72.84 19.68 26.08
N SER A 453 -72.19 19.72 24.91
CA SER A 453 -70.72 19.71 24.79
C SER A 453 -70.14 21.11 24.57
N ALA A 454 -68.84 21.24 24.78
CA ALA A 454 -68.09 22.48 24.57
C ALA A 454 -66.77 22.19 23.86
N THR A 455 -66.32 23.10 22.99
CA THR A 455 -64.95 23.03 22.44
C THR A 455 -63.93 23.19 23.57
N ILE A 456 -62.70 22.70 23.38
CA ILE A 456 -61.63 22.80 24.40
C ILE A 456 -61.45 24.26 24.88
N LEU A 457 -61.43 25.22 23.96
CA LEU A 457 -61.32 26.65 24.29
C LEU A 457 -62.52 27.20 25.07
N ARG A 458 -63.73 26.69 24.81
CA ARG A 458 -64.94 27.05 25.57
C ARG A 458 -64.92 26.41 26.96
N ALA A 459 -64.48 25.16 27.07
CA ALA A 459 -64.35 24.44 28.34
C ALA A 459 -63.36 25.13 29.29
N VAL A 460 -62.22 25.61 28.77
CA VAL A 460 -61.25 26.44 29.51
C VAL A 460 -61.92 27.65 30.19
N ARG A 461 -62.82 28.35 29.47
CA ARG A 461 -63.53 29.53 30.00
C ARG A 461 -64.61 29.16 31.01
N ILE A 462 -65.36 28.08 30.76
CA ILE A 462 -66.45 27.63 31.65
C ILE A 462 -65.90 27.09 32.96
N CYS A 463 -64.84 26.28 32.89
CA CYS A 463 -64.28 25.58 34.04
C CYS A 463 -63.23 26.42 34.79
N HIS A 464 -62.81 27.57 34.25
CA HIS A 464 -61.68 28.36 34.76
C HIS A 464 -60.41 27.51 34.96
N ARG A 465 -60.14 26.63 33.99
CA ARG A 465 -58.99 25.70 33.98
C ARG A 465 -58.11 25.96 32.78
N ALA A 466 -56.82 25.67 32.90
CA ALA A 466 -55.88 25.88 31.80
C ALA A 466 -56.09 24.86 30.67
N SER A 467 -55.70 25.19 29.43
CA SER A 467 -55.95 24.32 28.26
C SER A 467 -55.30 22.95 28.40
N GLU A 468 -54.12 22.89 29.02
CA GLU A 468 -53.40 21.67 29.34
C GLU A 468 -54.10 20.78 30.37
N GLU A 469 -54.86 21.36 31.31
CA GLU A 469 -55.61 20.57 32.32
C GLU A 469 -56.81 19.90 31.67
N ILE A 470 -57.50 20.61 30.76
CA ILE A 470 -58.60 20.04 29.97
C ILE A 470 -58.08 18.93 29.04
N ILE A 471 -56.97 19.17 28.34
CA ILE A 471 -56.34 18.17 27.46
C ILE A 471 -55.84 16.97 28.27
N GLY A 472 -55.22 17.19 29.42
CA GLY A 472 -54.80 16.13 30.33
C GLY A 472 -55.97 15.28 30.84
N GLY A 473 -57.09 15.92 31.19
CA GLY A 473 -58.32 15.24 31.60
C GLY A 473 -58.94 14.40 30.49
N LEU A 474 -58.89 14.85 29.22
CA LEU A 474 -59.30 14.06 28.06
C LEU A 474 -58.42 12.80 27.89
N LEU A 475 -57.10 12.96 27.93
CA LEU A 475 -56.14 11.84 27.79
C LEU A 475 -56.24 10.82 28.93
N GLN A 476 -56.61 11.27 30.13
CA GLN A 476 -56.79 10.41 31.31
C GLN A 476 -58.20 9.81 31.41
N GLY A 477 -59.10 10.11 30.46
CA GLY A 477 -60.49 9.66 30.46
C GLY A 477 -61.37 10.31 31.53
N GLN A 478 -60.89 11.35 32.21
CA GLN A 478 -61.65 12.12 33.21
C GLN A 478 -62.67 13.06 32.56
N ILE A 479 -62.39 13.48 31.33
CA ILE A 479 -63.30 14.26 30.49
C ILE A 479 -63.66 13.39 29.28
N LYS A 480 -64.95 13.25 29.00
CA LYS A 480 -65.43 12.46 27.86
C LYS A 480 -65.36 13.29 26.59
N ALA A 481 -64.62 12.81 25.59
CA ALA A 481 -64.68 13.35 24.24
C ALA A 481 -66.04 13.02 23.61
N THR A 482 -66.71 14.02 23.04
CA THR A 482 -68.02 13.87 22.39
C THR A 482 -67.98 14.09 20.87
N GLY A 483 -66.84 14.52 20.34
CA GLY A 483 -66.53 14.56 18.91
C GLY A 483 -65.23 15.29 18.61
N ARG A 484 -64.66 15.05 17.41
CA ARG A 484 -63.49 15.76 16.87
C ARG A 484 -63.87 16.58 15.65
#